data_AF-B6YWF0-F1
#
_entry.id   AF-B6YWF0-F1
#
_cell.length_a   1.000
_cell.length_b   1.000
_cell.length_c   1.000
_cell.angle_alpha   90.00
_cell.angle_beta   90.00
_cell.angle_gamma   90.00
#
_symmetry.space_group_name_H-M   'P 1'
#
loop_
_entity.id
_entity.type
_entity.pdbx_description
1 polymer ?
#
loop_
_entity_poly.entity_id
_entity_poly.type
_entity_poly.pdbx_seq_one_letter_code
_entity_poly.pdbx_strand_id
1 'polypeptide(L)'
;MRFSRGRNFLFRVPEGKELLSFINEFARKNNVLIGTVSAIGSLRNPRIGYFVETEGRYKVIELKGIYELVSLSGNISLKDGEPFTHIHVALGDSEGRLWGGHLVEGEVFVAEVYIQELLGEPLERKPQESGLALWDEES
;
A
#
# COMPACT_ATOMS: atom_id res chain seq x y z
N MET A 1 18.97 -7.86 -6.22
CA MET A 1 19.24 -6.51 -6.77
C MET A 1 19.73 -5.55 -5.68
N ARG A 2 20.43 -4.45 -6.04
CA ARG A 2 20.93 -3.43 -5.08
C ARG A 2 20.39 -2.04 -5.43
N PHE A 3 19.82 -1.37 -4.43
CA PHE A 3 19.33 0.00 -4.54
C PHE A 3 20.16 0.95 -3.67
N SER A 4 20.21 2.21 -4.08
CA SER A 4 20.71 3.31 -3.24
C SER A 4 19.54 4.10 -2.64
N ARG A 5 19.82 4.80 -1.53
CA ARG A 5 18.81 5.58 -0.80
C ARG A 5 18.53 6.89 -1.56
N GLY A 6 17.26 7.11 -1.92
CA GLY A 6 16.77 8.36 -2.50
C GLY A 6 16.24 9.34 -1.45
N ARG A 7 15.29 10.18 -1.87
CA ARG A 7 14.63 11.17 -1.01
C ARG A 7 13.79 10.52 0.10
N ASN A 8 13.55 11.29 1.16
CA ASN A 8 12.64 10.92 2.25
C ASN A 8 11.44 11.86 2.21
N PHE A 9 10.24 11.32 2.38
CA PHE A 9 9.02 12.10 2.51
C PHE A 9 8.31 11.71 3.78
N LEU A 10 7.85 12.71 4.53
CA LEU A 10 7.00 12.54 5.70
C LEU A 10 5.87 13.56 5.61
N PHE A 11 4.63 13.09 5.58
CA PHE A 11 3.49 13.98 5.37
C PHE A 11 2.21 13.39 5.98
N ARG A 12 1.24 14.28 6.22
CA ARG A 12 -0.12 13.88 6.60
C ARG A 12 -1.02 13.91 5.38
N VAL A 13 -1.79 12.84 5.18
CA VAL A 13 -2.79 12.76 4.11
C VAL A 13 -4.02 13.59 4.50
N PRO A 14 -4.62 14.37 3.58
CA PRO A 14 -5.87 15.07 3.86
C PRO A 14 -6.99 14.10 4.23
N GLU A 15 -7.77 14.48 5.23
CA GLU A 15 -8.97 13.73 5.64
C GLU A 15 -9.95 13.56 4.47
N GLY A 16 -10.62 12.41 4.39
CA GLY A 16 -11.62 12.08 3.38
C GLY A 16 -11.03 11.61 2.03
N LYS A 17 -9.70 11.57 1.88
CA LYS A 17 -9.06 10.98 0.70
C LYS A 17 -9.00 9.45 0.81
N GLU A 18 -9.05 8.76 -0.32
CA GLU A 18 -8.71 7.34 -0.38
C GLU A 18 -7.18 7.20 -0.32
N LEU A 19 -6.69 6.42 0.64
CA LEU A 19 -5.27 6.38 1.02
C LEU A 19 -4.37 5.92 -0.13
N LEU A 20 -4.71 4.82 -0.81
CA LEU A 20 -3.85 4.25 -1.85
C LEU A 20 -3.76 5.19 -3.05
N SER A 21 -4.88 5.75 -3.48
CA SER A 21 -4.99 6.71 -4.57
C SER A 21 -4.15 7.94 -4.29
N PHE A 22 -4.21 8.48 -3.07
CA PHE A 22 -3.40 9.64 -2.69
C PHE A 22 -1.90 9.33 -2.70
N ILE A 23 -1.47 8.17 -2.19
CA ILE A 23 -0.05 7.78 -2.19
C ILE A 23 0.45 7.56 -3.62
N ASN A 24 -0.34 6.93 -4.49
CA ASN A 24 0.00 6.76 -5.91
C ASN A 24 0.10 8.12 -6.64
N GLU A 25 -0.83 9.04 -6.40
CA GLU A 25 -0.78 10.41 -6.94
C GLU A 25 0.47 11.15 -6.45
N PHE A 26 0.78 11.04 -5.15
CA PHE A 26 1.98 11.61 -4.57
C PHE A 26 3.25 11.06 -5.23
N ALA A 27 3.34 9.73 -5.40
CA ALA A 27 4.47 9.08 -6.04
C ALA A 27 4.65 9.56 -7.48
N ARG A 28 3.56 9.61 -8.26
CA ARG A 28 3.56 10.15 -9.63
C ARG A 28 4.03 11.60 -9.67
N LYS A 29 3.43 12.48 -8.86
CA LYS A 29 3.75 13.91 -8.81
C LYS A 29 5.21 14.17 -8.47
N ASN A 30 5.81 13.36 -7.61
CA ASN A 30 7.18 13.51 -7.16
C ASN A 30 8.18 12.65 -7.95
N ASN A 31 7.71 11.89 -8.95
CA ASN A 31 8.52 10.95 -9.73
C ASN A 31 9.24 9.90 -8.86
N VAL A 32 8.53 9.31 -7.89
CA VAL A 32 9.02 8.19 -7.08
C VAL A 32 8.61 6.89 -7.77
N LEU A 33 9.55 6.26 -8.47
CA LEU A 33 9.29 5.05 -9.27
C LEU A 33 9.36 3.77 -8.43
N ILE A 34 10.23 3.77 -7.42
CA ILE A 34 10.44 2.67 -6.49
C ILE A 34 10.65 3.22 -5.07
N GLY A 35 10.15 2.51 -4.07
CA GLY A 35 10.30 2.95 -2.69
C GLY A 35 9.64 2.02 -1.69
N THR A 36 9.90 2.28 -0.40
CA THR A 36 9.15 1.65 0.70
C THR A 36 8.22 2.69 1.33
N VAL A 37 7.08 2.20 1.82
CA VAL A 37 6.04 3.03 2.43
C VAL A 37 5.69 2.46 3.80
N SER A 38 5.63 3.33 4.80
CA SER A 38 5.04 3.01 6.09
C SER A 38 4.11 4.13 6.55
N ALA A 39 3.12 3.79 7.38
CA ALA A 39 2.21 4.80 7.93
C ALA A 39 1.55 4.32 9.23
N ILE A 40 1.04 5.28 9.98
CA ILE A 40 0.11 5.09 11.11
C ILE A 40 -1.05 6.09 11.00
N GLY A 41 -2.11 5.90 11.78
CA GLY A 41 -3.25 6.80 11.85
C GLY A 41 -4.57 6.07 12.07
N SER A 42 -5.60 6.39 11.28
CA SER A 42 -6.91 5.76 11.31
C SER A 42 -7.68 5.90 9.99
N LEU A 43 -8.43 4.86 9.65
CA LEU A 43 -9.21 4.76 8.41
C LEU A 43 -10.70 4.56 8.70
N ARG A 44 -11.55 5.12 7.85
CA ARG A 44 -13.00 4.88 7.82
C ARG A 44 -13.34 3.78 6.83
N ASN A 45 -14.18 2.85 7.28
CA ASN A 45 -14.73 1.75 6.49
C ASN A 45 -13.70 1.04 5.60
N PRO A 46 -12.52 0.66 6.11
CA PRO A 46 -11.49 0.07 5.26
C PRO A 46 -11.93 -1.29 4.71
N ARG A 47 -11.48 -1.61 3.49
CA ARG A 47 -11.63 -2.95 2.90
C ARG A 47 -10.25 -3.58 2.79
N ILE A 48 -10.16 -4.81 3.29
CA ILE A 48 -8.93 -5.60 3.26
C ILE A 48 -9.15 -6.88 2.45
N GLY A 49 -8.06 -7.43 1.91
CA GLY A 49 -8.09 -8.58 1.01
C GLY A 49 -7.27 -9.75 1.55
N TYR A 50 -7.83 -10.94 1.43
CA TYR A 50 -7.13 -12.21 1.56
C TYR A 50 -7.07 -12.88 0.18
N PHE A 51 -5.88 -13.22 -0.31
CA PHE A 51 -5.74 -13.87 -1.61
C PHE A 51 -6.10 -15.35 -1.53
N VAL A 52 -7.10 -15.78 -2.30
CA VAL A 52 -7.54 -17.17 -2.38
C VAL A 52 -6.84 -17.82 -3.59
N GLU A 53 -5.73 -18.50 -3.34
CA GLU A 53 -4.86 -19.09 -4.37
C GLU A 53 -5.62 -20.00 -5.34
N THR A 54 -6.53 -20.85 -4.83
CA THR A 54 -7.34 -21.76 -5.64
C THR A 54 -8.30 -21.04 -6.61
N GLU A 55 -8.60 -19.78 -6.35
CA GLU A 55 -9.50 -18.95 -7.17
C GLU A 55 -8.75 -17.86 -7.95
N GLY A 56 -7.44 -17.70 -7.74
CA GLY A 56 -6.63 -16.66 -8.37
C GLY A 56 -7.10 -15.24 -8.08
N ARG A 57 -7.78 -14.99 -6.95
CA ARG A 57 -8.39 -13.68 -6.65
C ARG A 57 -8.45 -13.37 -5.16
N TYR A 58 -8.61 -12.08 -4.84
CA TYR A 58 -8.82 -11.63 -3.47
C TYR A 58 -10.26 -11.82 -3.01
N LYS A 59 -10.43 -12.43 -1.84
CA LYS A 59 -11.63 -12.32 -1.01
C LYS A 59 -11.56 -11.00 -0.25
N VAL A 60 -12.47 -10.08 -0.55
CA VAL A 60 -12.57 -8.78 0.13
C VAL A 60 -13.36 -8.92 1.42
N ILE A 61 -12.85 -8.31 2.49
CA ILE A 61 -13.46 -8.22 3.81
C ILE A 61 -13.72 -6.74 4.06
N GLU A 62 -14.99 -6.39 4.23
CA GLU A 62 -15.43 -5.01 4.44
C GLU A 62 -15.60 -4.75 5.94
N LEU A 63 -14.86 -3.77 6.45
CA LEU A 63 -14.98 -3.31 7.83
C LEU A 63 -15.81 -2.02 7.85
N LYS A 64 -16.60 -1.83 8.92
CA LYS A 64 -17.48 -0.65 9.07
C LYS A 64 -17.11 0.12 10.32
N GLY A 65 -17.02 1.45 10.21
CA GLY A 65 -16.61 2.34 11.30
C GLY A 65 -15.18 2.83 11.15
N ILE A 66 -14.62 3.36 12.26
CA ILE A 66 -13.25 3.87 12.31
C ILE A 66 -12.35 2.79 12.90
N TYR A 67 -11.22 2.55 12.22
CA TYR A 67 -10.19 1.62 12.66
C TYR A 67 -8.86 2.36 12.79
N GLU A 68 -8.14 2.13 13.88
CA GLU A 68 -6.77 2.61 14.05
C GLU A 68 -5.87 1.90 13.05
N LEU A 69 -5.19 2.65 12.20
CA LEU A 69 -4.10 2.16 11.35
C LEU A 69 -2.86 1.97 12.23
N VAL A 70 -2.81 0.83 12.92
CA VAL A 70 -1.73 0.45 13.83
C VAL A 70 -0.42 0.32 13.07
N SER A 71 -0.48 -0.27 11.88
CA SER A 71 0.65 -0.27 10.95
C SER A 71 0.20 -0.37 9.51
N LEU A 72 0.90 0.34 8.66
CA LEU A 72 0.91 0.16 7.22
C LEU A 72 2.35 -0.15 6.80
N SER A 73 2.51 -1.18 5.98
CA SER A 73 3.78 -1.50 5.34
C SER A 73 3.56 -1.85 3.88
N GLY A 74 4.37 -1.29 3.00
CA GLY A 74 4.26 -1.53 1.59
C GLY A 74 5.45 -1.03 0.79
N ASN A 75 5.30 -1.11 -0.52
CA ASN A 75 6.27 -0.64 -1.49
C ASN A 75 5.59 0.09 -2.64
N ILE A 76 6.38 0.92 -3.31
CA ILE A 76 6.07 1.54 -4.60
C ILE A 76 6.96 0.85 -5.64
N SER A 77 6.36 0.52 -6.78
CA SER A 77 7.00 -0.07 -7.96
C SER A 77 6.20 0.32 -9.19
N LEU A 78 6.67 0.00 -10.39
CA LEU A 78 5.90 0.24 -11.60
C LEU A 78 4.87 -0.86 -11.83
N LYS A 79 3.73 -0.47 -12.38
CA LYS A 79 2.75 -1.36 -13.01
C LYS A 79 2.18 -0.61 -14.21
N ASP A 80 2.24 -1.22 -15.39
CA ASP A 80 1.79 -0.59 -16.64
C ASP A 80 2.46 0.79 -16.88
N GLY A 81 3.75 0.90 -16.55
CA GLY A 81 4.54 2.13 -16.67
C GLY A 81 4.30 3.20 -15.58
N GLU A 82 3.36 2.99 -14.66
CA GLU A 82 2.96 3.98 -13.66
C GLU A 82 3.32 3.54 -12.22
N PRO A 83 3.64 4.49 -11.30
CA PRO A 83 3.83 4.16 -9.88
C PRO A 83 2.59 3.50 -9.27
N PHE A 84 2.81 2.37 -8.62
CA PHE A 84 1.79 1.53 -8.01
C PHE A 84 2.23 1.04 -6.64
N THR A 85 1.42 1.31 -5.63
CA THR A 85 1.61 0.82 -4.27
C THR A 85 1.06 -0.59 -4.07
N HIS A 86 1.85 -1.47 -3.45
CA HIS A 86 1.36 -2.70 -2.83
C HIS A 86 1.49 -2.59 -1.32
N ILE A 87 0.35 -2.55 -0.63
CA ILE A 87 0.27 -2.22 0.80
C ILE A 87 -0.49 -3.31 1.56
N HIS A 88 0.02 -3.63 2.74
CA HIS A 88 -0.64 -4.43 3.78
C HIS A 88 -0.79 -3.60 5.05
N VAL A 89 -1.82 -3.90 5.84
CA VAL A 89 -2.16 -3.14 7.05
C VAL A 89 -2.49 -4.04 8.23
N ALA A 90 -2.26 -3.52 9.43
CA ALA A 90 -2.89 -3.95 10.67
C ALA A 90 -3.79 -2.82 11.19
N LEU A 91 -5.03 -3.17 11.51
CA LEU A 91 -6.13 -2.27 11.84
C LEU A 91 -6.71 -2.64 13.20
N GLY A 92 -6.72 -1.72 14.16
CA GLY A 92 -7.31 -1.90 15.48
C GLY A 92 -8.75 -1.41 15.53
N ASP A 93 -9.68 -2.24 16.03
CA ASP A 93 -11.04 -1.79 16.34
C ASP A 93 -11.16 -1.18 17.74
N SER A 94 -12.37 -0.75 18.09
CA SER A 94 -12.67 -0.14 19.40
C SER A 94 -12.51 -1.08 20.59
N GLU A 95 -12.43 -2.39 20.36
CA GLU A 95 -12.17 -3.40 21.39
C GLU A 95 -10.68 -3.79 21.47
N GLY A 96 -9.83 -3.15 20.64
CA GLY A 96 -8.41 -3.45 20.53
C GLY A 96 -8.10 -4.73 19.76
N ARG A 97 -9.07 -5.32 19.04
CA ARG A 97 -8.81 -6.49 18.18
C ARG A 97 -8.17 -6.02 16.88
N LEU A 98 -7.22 -6.83 16.39
CA LEU A 98 -6.52 -6.55 15.15
C LEU A 98 -7.15 -7.28 13.97
N TRP A 99 -7.32 -6.52 12.90
CA TRP A 99 -7.74 -6.95 11.58
C TRP A 99 -6.61 -6.63 10.60
N GLY A 100 -6.39 -7.44 9.56
CA GLY A 100 -5.27 -7.17 8.68
C GLY A 100 -5.25 -8.00 7.42
N GLY A 101 -4.42 -7.56 6.48
CA GLY A 101 -4.27 -8.16 5.15
C GLY A 101 -3.85 -7.13 4.12
N HIS A 102 -4.03 -7.47 2.85
CA HIS A 102 -3.83 -6.54 1.74
C HIS A 102 -4.82 -5.39 1.85
N LEU A 103 -4.38 -4.13 1.82
CA LEU A 103 -5.31 -3.00 1.78
C LEU A 103 -5.89 -2.88 0.38
N VAL A 104 -7.21 -2.95 0.26
CA VAL A 104 -7.93 -2.76 -1.01
C VAL A 104 -8.35 -1.31 -1.17
N GLU A 105 -8.86 -0.71 -0.10
CA GLU A 105 -9.18 0.73 -0.01
C GLU A 105 -9.32 1.16 1.46
N GLY A 106 -9.15 2.46 1.70
CA GLY A 106 -9.51 3.05 2.98
C GLY A 106 -9.61 4.57 2.91
N GLU A 107 -10.71 5.11 3.40
CA GLU A 107 -10.87 6.56 3.52
C GLU A 107 -10.09 7.04 4.75
N VAL A 108 -9.25 8.05 4.57
CA VAL A 108 -8.41 8.60 5.63
C VAL A 108 -9.25 9.40 6.62
N PHE A 109 -9.21 9.05 7.91
CA PHE A 109 -9.50 10.00 8.98
C PHE A 109 -8.22 10.76 9.35
N VAL A 110 -7.16 10.01 9.70
CA VAL A 110 -5.79 10.52 9.87
C VAL A 110 -4.82 9.53 9.26
N ALA A 111 -3.83 9.97 8.49
CA ALA A 111 -2.74 9.09 8.08
C ALA A 111 -1.45 9.89 7.97
N GLU A 112 -0.44 9.48 8.73
CA GLU A 112 0.90 10.02 8.71
C GLU A 112 1.79 9.02 7.97
N VAL A 113 2.24 9.40 6.78
CA VAL A 113 2.90 8.52 5.83
C VAL A 113 4.37 8.90 5.71
N TYR A 114 5.22 7.89 5.82
CA TYR A 114 6.63 7.95 5.48
C TYR A 114 6.90 7.19 4.17
N ILE A 115 7.66 7.82 3.27
CA ILE A 115 8.14 7.19 2.04
C ILE A 115 9.65 7.33 1.97
N GLN A 116 10.34 6.19 1.81
CA GLN A 116 11.74 6.15 1.41
C GLN A 116 11.82 5.80 -0.08
N GLU A 117 12.22 6.78 -0.90
CA GLU A 117 12.53 6.53 -2.30
C GLU A 117 13.78 5.65 -2.42
N LEU A 118 13.77 4.74 -3.38
CA LEU A 118 14.93 3.96 -3.78
C LEU A 118 15.39 4.42 -5.17
N LEU A 119 16.69 4.35 -5.42
CA LEU A 119 17.27 4.70 -6.72
C LEU A 119 18.03 3.49 -7.27
N GLY A 120 17.69 3.11 -8.50
CA GLY A 120 18.20 1.94 -9.21
C GLY A 120 17.28 1.59 -10.38
N GLU A 121 17.45 0.39 -10.93
CA GLU A 121 16.56 -0.13 -11.98
C GLU A 121 15.13 -0.30 -11.43
N PRO A 122 14.11 0.34 -12.03
CA PRO A 122 12.75 0.21 -11.54
C PRO A 122 12.26 -1.24 -11.55
N LEU A 123 11.61 -1.64 -10.47
CA LEU A 123 10.90 -2.90 -10.41
C LEU A 123 9.54 -2.75 -11.08
N GLU A 124 9.20 -3.65 -12.00
CA GLU A 124 7.92 -3.65 -12.70
C GLU A 124 7.10 -4.89 -12.37
N ARG A 125 5.83 -4.68 -12.04
CA ARG A 125 4.87 -5.75 -11.77
C ARG A 125 4.31 -6.30 -13.08
N LYS A 126 4.55 -7.59 -13.33
CA LYS A 126 4.07 -8.32 -14.51
C LYS A 126 2.98 -9.31 -14.11
N PRO A 127 1.90 -9.45 -14.89
CA PRO A 127 0.88 -10.45 -14.67
C PRO A 127 1.47 -11.87 -14.65
N GLN A 128 1.00 -12.69 -13.72
CA GLN A 128 1.37 -14.09 -13.56
C GLN A 128 0.15 -14.99 -13.76
N GLU A 129 0.37 -16.27 -14.06
CA GLU A 129 -0.72 -17.26 -14.17
C GLU A 129 -1.53 -17.40 -12.87
N SER A 130 -0.90 -17.10 -11.73
CA SER A 130 -1.56 -17.07 -10.42
C SER A 130 -2.65 -16.01 -10.29
N GLY A 131 -2.76 -15.04 -11.21
CA GLY A 131 -3.66 -13.90 -11.10
C GLY A 131 -3.06 -12.70 -10.34
N LEU A 132 -1.81 -12.81 -9.89
CA LEU A 132 -1.06 -11.73 -9.25
C LEU A 132 -0.20 -10.96 -10.25
N ALA A 133 0.13 -9.71 -9.91
CA ALA A 133 1.15 -8.92 -10.62
C ALA A 133 2.40 -8.80 -9.75
N LEU A 134 3.46 -9.51 -10.13
CA LEU A 134 4.68 -9.70 -9.34
C LEU A 134 5.91 -9.13 -10.04
N TRP A 135 6.95 -8.85 -9.26
CA TRP A 135 8.29 -8.60 -9.80
C TRP A 135 8.91 -9.93 -10.28
N ASP A 136 9.97 -9.83 -11.08
CA ASP A 136 10.78 -10.99 -11.38
C ASP A 136 11.41 -11.56 -10.09
N GLU A 137 11.54 -12.88 -10.04
CA GLU A 137 12.19 -13.57 -8.91
C GLU A 137 13.68 -13.23 -8.86
N GLU A 138 14.26 -13.19 -7.65
CA GLU A 138 15.72 -13.03 -7.51
C GLU A 138 16.41 -14.34 -7.92
N SER A 139 17.38 -14.24 -8.85
CA SER A 139 18.21 -15.35 -9.32
C SER A 139 19.56 -15.43 -8.63
#